data_AF-A0A8C5N5D5-F1
#
_entry.id   AF-A0A8C5N5D5-F1
#
_cell.length_a   1.000
_cell.length_b   1.000
_cell.length_c   1.000
_cell.angle_alpha   90.00
_cell.angle_beta   90.00
_cell.angle_gamma   90.00
#
_symmetry.space_group_name_H-M   'P 1'
#
loop_
_entity.id
_entity.type
_entity.pdbx_description
1 polymer ?
#
loop_
_entity_poly.entity_id
_entity_poly.type
_entity_poly.pdbx_seq_one_letter_code
_entity_poly.pdbx_strand_id
1 'polypeptide(L)'
;CGHREPHTLPLRFWVNVIKNPQFVFDIHKSSITDACLSVVAQTFMDSCSTSEHRLGKDSPSNKLLYAKDIPNYKTWVERYYRDIGKMPAISDQDMDAYLVEQSRLHANEFNSLSALSELYFYVNKYREEILTAMDRDSYCRKHKLRQKLEQVINMVSSNS
;
A
#
# COMPACT_ATOMS: atom_id res chain seq x y z
N CYS A 1 17.05 17.35 -7.08
CA CYS A 1 17.10 16.38 -5.97
C CYS A 1 15.78 15.62 -5.95
N GLY A 2 15.80 14.32 -6.27
CA GLY A 2 14.71 13.37 -6.06
C GLY A 2 13.54 13.42 -7.04
N HIS A 3 13.66 12.75 -8.20
CA HIS A 3 12.51 12.18 -8.92
C HIS A 3 11.85 11.13 -8.00
N ARG A 4 10.95 11.58 -7.12
CA ARG A 4 10.06 10.68 -6.38
C ARG A 4 9.04 10.21 -7.40
N GLU A 5 9.29 9.07 -8.02
CA GLU A 5 8.26 8.42 -8.79
C GLU A 5 7.04 8.18 -7.87
N PRO A 6 5.82 8.55 -8.29
CA PRO A 6 4.60 8.43 -7.49
C PRO A 6 4.12 6.98 -7.37
N HIS A 7 5.02 6.08 -6.97
CA HIS A 7 4.79 4.64 -6.95
C HIS A 7 3.98 4.14 -5.78
N THR A 8 3.91 4.90 -4.68
CA THR A 8 3.32 4.40 -3.45
C THR A 8 1.83 4.72 -3.34
N LEU A 9 1.41 5.98 -3.55
CA LEU A 9 0.02 6.37 -3.32
C LEU A 9 -0.87 6.26 -4.58
N PRO A 10 -0.59 6.93 -5.71
CA PRO A 10 -1.42 6.80 -6.91
C PRO A 10 -1.50 5.37 -7.45
N LEU A 11 -0.36 4.70 -7.62
CA LEU A 11 -0.31 3.40 -8.31
C LEU A 11 -0.77 2.22 -7.45
N ARG A 12 -0.67 2.30 -6.12
CA ARG A 12 -1.12 1.20 -5.24
C ARG A 12 -2.52 1.43 -4.69
N PHE A 13 -2.79 2.61 -4.13
CA PHE A 13 -4.07 2.88 -3.48
C PHE A 13 -5.12 3.35 -4.49
N TRP A 14 -4.88 4.48 -5.16
CA TRP A 14 -5.91 5.10 -5.99
C TRP A 14 -6.29 4.27 -7.21
N VAL A 15 -5.31 3.72 -7.93
CA VAL A 15 -5.58 2.79 -9.04
C VAL A 15 -6.41 1.59 -8.57
N ASN A 16 -6.12 1.05 -7.39
CA ASN A 16 -6.86 -0.10 -6.86
C ASN A 16 -8.32 0.28 -6.54
N VAL A 17 -8.55 1.43 -5.91
CA VAL A 17 -9.90 1.93 -5.61
C VAL A 17 -10.69 2.26 -6.88
N ILE A 18 -10.05 2.93 -7.87
CA ILE A 18 -10.67 3.26 -9.16
C ILE A 18 -11.09 1.99 -9.90
N LYS A 19 -10.24 0.97 -9.93
CA LYS A 19 -10.56 -0.32 -10.58
C LYS A 19 -11.57 -1.14 -9.80
N ASN A 20 -11.61 -1.00 -8.47
CA ASN A 20 -12.40 -1.85 -7.58
C ASN A 20 -13.31 -1.00 -6.67
N PRO A 21 -14.30 -0.28 -7.24
CA PRO A 21 -15.22 0.54 -6.45
C PRO A 21 -16.05 -0.28 -5.46
N GLN A 22 -16.23 -1.58 -5.70
CA GLN A 22 -16.89 -2.50 -4.77
C GLN A 22 -16.13 -2.70 -3.44
N PHE A 23 -14.87 -2.24 -3.33
CA PHE A 23 -14.15 -2.21 -2.05
C PHE A 23 -14.59 -1.05 -1.15
N VAL A 24 -15.26 -0.05 -1.72
CA VAL A 24 -15.72 1.16 -1.01
C VAL A 24 -17.24 1.19 -0.90
N PHE A 25 -17.93 0.69 -1.92
CA PHE A 25 -19.38 0.73 -2.02
C PHE A 25 -19.97 -0.67 -2.15
N ASP A 26 -21.15 -0.88 -1.58
CA ASP A 26 -21.92 -2.12 -1.77
C ASP A 26 -22.58 -2.13 -3.15
N ILE A 27 -21.81 -2.52 -4.17
CA ILE A 27 -22.23 -2.54 -5.58
C ILE A 27 -21.72 -3.79 -6.29
N HIS A 28 -22.49 -4.25 -7.29
CA HIS A 28 -22.03 -5.28 -8.20
C HIS A 28 -21.33 -4.66 -9.43
N LYS A 29 -20.03 -4.92 -9.58
CA LYS A 29 -19.25 -4.48 -10.75
C LYS A 29 -19.41 -5.47 -11.90
N SER A 30 -20.05 -5.07 -13.00
CA SER A 30 -20.15 -5.88 -14.22
C SER A 30 -18.80 -5.94 -14.97
N SER A 31 -18.62 -6.96 -15.82
CA SER A 31 -17.43 -7.12 -16.66
C SER A 31 -17.20 -5.94 -17.60
N ILE A 32 -18.26 -5.35 -18.16
CA ILE A 32 -18.19 -4.15 -19.00
C ILE A 32 -17.69 -2.96 -18.17
N THR A 33 -18.23 -2.77 -16.97
CA THR A 33 -17.80 -1.69 -16.08
C THR A 33 -16.33 -1.85 -15.69
N ASP A 34 -15.88 -3.08 -15.40
CA ASP A 34 -14.48 -3.38 -15.11
C ASP A 34 -13.53 -3.02 -16.26
N ALA A 35 -13.91 -3.33 -17.50
CA ALA A 35 -13.14 -2.97 -18.68
C ALA A 35 -13.05 -1.44 -18.85
N CYS A 36 -14.16 -0.72 -18.66
CA CYS A 36 -14.17 0.75 -18.71
C CYS A 36 -13.30 1.37 -17.61
N LEU A 37 -13.41 0.88 -16.36
CA LEU A 37 -12.61 1.37 -15.24
C LEU A 37 -11.12 1.06 -15.41
N SER A 38 -10.76 -0.03 -16.07
CA SER A 38 -9.37 -0.35 -16.39
C SER A 38 -8.76 0.67 -17.37
N VAL A 39 -9.55 1.18 -18.33
CA VAL A 39 -9.11 2.27 -19.21
C VAL A 39 -8.89 3.56 -18.41
N VAL A 40 -9.84 3.93 -17.55
CA VAL A 40 -9.72 5.13 -16.70
C VAL A 40 -8.52 5.04 -15.76
N ALA A 41 -8.31 3.88 -15.12
CA ALA A 41 -7.18 3.63 -14.26
C ALA A 41 -5.85 3.74 -15.02
N GLN A 42 -5.78 3.23 -16.25
CA GLN A 42 -4.59 3.39 -17.09
C GLN A 42 -4.30 4.86 -17.40
N THR A 43 -5.31 5.64 -17.75
CA THR A 43 -5.17 7.09 -17.98
C THR A 43 -4.70 7.81 -16.72
N PHE A 44 -5.23 7.45 -15.56
CA PHE A 44 -4.77 7.99 -14.27
C PHE A 44 -3.29 7.65 -14.01
N MET A 45 -2.88 6.39 -14.24
CA MET A 45 -1.47 5.99 -14.12
C MET A 45 -0.56 6.76 -15.08
N ASP A 46 -0.96 6.91 -16.34
CA ASP A 46 -0.20 7.64 -17.36
C ASP A 46 -0.03 9.12 -16.97
N SER A 47 -1.04 9.69 -16.29
CA SER A 47 -1.02 11.05 -15.77
C SER A 47 -0.05 11.23 -14.60
N CYS A 48 0.23 10.17 -13.85
CA CYS A 48 1.23 10.16 -12.79
C CYS A 48 2.65 9.84 -13.29
N SER A 49 2.81 9.42 -14.54
CA SER A 49 4.13 9.09 -15.09
C SER A 49 4.96 10.33 -15.44
N THR A 50 6.26 10.28 -15.16
CA THR A 50 7.24 11.28 -15.64
C THR A 50 7.70 11.03 -17.07
N SER A 51 7.39 9.85 -17.64
CA SER A 51 7.78 9.50 -19.02
C SER A 51 6.98 10.24 -20.08
N GLU A 52 7.64 10.66 -21.16
CA GLU A 52 6.95 11.30 -22.29
C GLU A 52 5.94 10.34 -22.94
N HIS A 53 4.77 10.89 -23.27
CA HIS A 53 3.70 10.14 -23.91
C HIS A 53 3.95 10.04 -25.42
N ARG A 54 4.73 9.04 -25.84
CA ARG A 54 4.99 8.78 -27.27
C ARG A 54 3.84 8.00 -27.87
N LEU A 55 3.07 8.65 -28.75
CA LEU A 55 1.97 8.04 -29.49
C LEU A 55 2.41 7.72 -30.92
N GLY A 56 2.02 6.55 -31.38
CA GLY A 56 2.27 6.06 -32.75
C GLY A 56 1.11 5.21 -33.23
N LYS A 57 1.18 4.75 -34.49
CA LYS A 57 0.11 3.96 -35.13
C LYS A 57 -0.20 2.64 -34.40
N ASP A 58 0.77 2.10 -33.67
CA ASP A 58 0.64 0.86 -32.90
C ASP A 58 0.24 1.12 -31.43
N SER A 59 -0.11 2.37 -31.07
CA SER A 59 -0.55 2.67 -29.71
C SER A 59 -1.94 2.09 -29.45
N PRO A 60 -2.17 1.42 -28.31
CA PRO A 60 -3.46 0.83 -28.01
C PRO A 60 -4.54 1.91 -27.89
N SER A 61 -5.76 1.59 -28.33
CA SER A 61 -6.84 2.58 -28.54
C SER A 61 -7.20 3.39 -27.28
N ASN A 62 -7.08 2.79 -26.10
CA ASN A 62 -7.32 3.46 -24.82
C ASN A 62 -6.31 4.58 -24.54
N LYS A 63 -5.07 4.48 -25.03
CA LYS A 63 -4.07 5.57 -24.93
C LYS A 63 -4.38 6.72 -25.88
N LEU A 64 -4.95 6.42 -27.05
CA LEU A 64 -5.36 7.45 -28.01
C LEU A 64 -6.56 8.26 -27.50
N LEU A 65 -7.46 7.62 -26.73
CA LEU A 65 -8.69 8.25 -26.23
C LEU A 65 -8.42 9.48 -25.35
N TYR A 66 -7.40 9.42 -24.49
CA TYR A 66 -7.07 10.47 -23.52
C TYR A 66 -5.73 11.16 -23.80
N ALA A 67 -5.12 10.87 -24.95
CA ALA A 67 -3.83 11.40 -25.39
C ALA A 67 -3.69 12.92 -25.21
N LYS A 68 -4.75 13.66 -25.52
CA LYS A 68 -4.75 15.13 -25.49
C LYS A 68 -4.90 15.71 -24.08
N ASP A 69 -5.50 14.94 -23.17
CA ASP A 69 -5.79 15.40 -21.80
C ASP A 69 -4.64 15.08 -20.83
N ILE A 70 -3.90 13.98 -21.09
CA ILE A 70 -2.78 13.53 -20.25
C ILE A 70 -1.75 14.64 -19.93
N PRO A 71 -1.31 15.49 -20.88
CA PRO A 71 -0.39 16.58 -20.56
C PRO A 71 -0.92 17.53 -19.47
N ASN A 72 -2.21 17.87 -19.52
CA ASN A 72 -2.83 18.73 -18.52
C ASN A 72 -2.91 18.03 -17.15
N TYR A 73 -3.29 16.75 -17.13
CA TYR A 73 -3.32 15.96 -15.90
C TYR A 73 -1.95 15.84 -15.24
N LYS A 74 -0.88 15.69 -16.03
CA LYS A 74 0.50 15.70 -15.52
C LYS A 74 0.82 17.02 -14.82
N THR A 75 0.44 18.17 -15.40
CA THR A 75 0.63 19.47 -14.76
C THR A 75 -0.13 19.57 -13.43
N TRP A 76 -1.32 18.98 -13.32
CA TRP A 76 -2.08 18.93 -12.06
C TRP A 76 -1.38 18.06 -11.01
N VAL A 77 -0.86 16.89 -11.41
CA VAL A 77 -0.11 15.99 -10.52
C VAL A 77 1.18 16.66 -10.01
N GLU A 78 1.92 17.33 -10.90
CA GLU A 78 3.12 18.08 -10.52
C GLU A 78 2.80 19.20 -9.52
N ARG A 79 1.71 19.95 -9.78
CA ARG A 79 1.22 20.98 -8.87
C ARG A 79 0.81 20.39 -7.52
N TYR A 80 0.08 19.28 -7.51
CA TYR A 80 -0.38 18.61 -6.29
C TYR A 80 0.80 18.26 -5.37
N TYR A 81 1.83 17.59 -5.89
CA TYR A 81 3.01 17.24 -5.09
C TYR A 81 3.84 18.45 -4.68
N ARG A 82 3.94 19.47 -5.54
CA ARG A 82 4.62 20.71 -5.19
C ARG A 82 3.92 21.45 -4.05
N ASP A 83 2.59 21.51 -4.10
CA ASP A 83 1.80 22.23 -3.11
C ASP A 83 1.83 21.49 -1.76
N ILE A 84 1.79 20.14 -1.75
CA ILE A 84 2.06 19.32 -0.55
C ILE A 84 3.45 19.58 0.02
N GLY A 85 4.47 19.64 -0.85
CA GLY A 85 5.85 19.90 -0.42
C GLY A 85 6.07 21.28 0.23
N LYS A 86 5.12 22.21 0.06
CA LYS A 86 5.13 23.54 0.69
C LYS A 86 4.32 23.60 1.98
N MET A 87 3.55 22.57 2.31
CA MET A 87 2.76 22.54 3.54
C MET A 87 3.69 22.47 4.77
N PRO A 88 3.28 23.03 5.91
CA PRO A 88 4.03 22.88 7.15
C PRO A 88 4.16 21.40 7.51
N ALA A 89 5.31 21.04 8.09
CA ALA A 89 5.52 19.69 8.59
C ALA A 89 4.54 19.38 9.72
N ILE A 90 4.00 18.17 9.72
CA ILE A 90 3.17 17.65 10.81
C ILE A 90 4.09 17.32 11.98
N SER A 91 3.74 17.75 13.19
CA SER A 91 4.52 17.43 14.38
C SER A 91 4.35 15.97 14.77
N ASP A 92 5.36 15.38 15.43
CA ASP A 92 5.26 14.01 15.94
C ASP A 92 4.08 13.87 16.92
N GLN A 93 3.83 14.89 17.74
CA GLN A 93 2.70 14.91 18.66
C GLN A 93 1.34 14.85 17.95
N ASP A 94 1.16 15.63 16.88
CA ASP A 94 -0.10 15.62 16.12
C ASP A 94 -0.28 14.30 15.36
N MET A 95 0.82 13.74 14.83
CA MET A 95 0.80 12.45 14.16
C MET A 95 0.45 11.32 15.13
N ASP A 96 1.06 11.29 16.32
CA ASP A 96 0.77 10.31 17.36
C ASP A 96 -0.68 10.43 17.84
N ALA A 97 -1.16 11.66 18.08
CA ALA A 97 -2.54 11.90 18.48
C ALA A 97 -3.53 11.38 17.41
N TYR A 98 -3.24 11.63 16.13
CA TYR A 98 -4.04 11.11 15.02
C TYR A 98 -4.04 9.57 15.00
N LEU A 99 -2.87 8.92 15.10
CA LEU A 99 -2.76 7.46 15.06
C LEU A 99 -3.41 6.78 16.27
N VAL A 100 -3.34 7.39 17.46
CA VAL A 100 -4.03 6.92 18.66
C VAL A 100 -5.54 6.96 18.45
N GLU A 101 -6.06 8.06 17.91
CA GLU A 101 -7.49 8.18 17.66
C GLU A 101 -7.97 7.18 16.59
N GLN A 102 -7.23 7.00 15.50
CA GLN A 102 -7.55 5.98 14.50
C GLN A 102 -7.54 4.56 15.10
N SER A 103 -6.53 4.25 15.93
CA SER A 103 -6.46 2.95 16.61
C SER A 103 -7.65 2.73 17.54
N ARG A 104 -8.11 3.79 18.22
CA ARG A 104 -9.28 3.75 19.11
C ARG A 104 -10.58 3.53 18.34
N LEU A 105 -10.76 4.22 17.21
CA LEU A 105 -11.96 4.10 16.37
C LEU A 105 -12.14 2.68 15.82
N HIS A 106 -11.05 2.02 15.45
CA HIS A 106 -11.07 0.72 14.78
C HIS A 106 -10.67 -0.46 15.68
N ALA A 107 -10.51 -0.25 17.00
CA ALA A 107 -9.93 -1.23 17.93
C ALA A 107 -10.65 -2.60 17.94
N ASN A 108 -11.96 -2.62 17.67
CA ASN A 108 -12.79 -3.82 17.74
C ASN A 108 -13.35 -4.24 16.38
N GLU A 109 -12.85 -3.68 15.28
CA GLU A 109 -13.35 -4.02 13.93
C GLU A 109 -12.76 -5.33 13.39
N PHE A 110 -11.60 -5.75 13.90
CA PHE A 110 -10.86 -6.89 13.38
C PHE A 110 -10.58 -7.94 14.46
N ASN A 111 -10.67 -9.22 14.10
CA ASN A 111 -10.28 -10.31 14.98
C ASN A 111 -8.76 -10.50 14.97
N SER A 112 -8.09 -9.93 15.97
CA SER A 112 -6.63 -10.05 16.10
C SER A 112 -6.15 -11.49 16.30
N LEU A 113 -6.94 -12.35 16.96
CA LEU A 113 -6.55 -13.73 17.22
C LEU A 113 -6.49 -14.55 15.92
N SER A 114 -7.47 -14.36 15.02
CA SER A 114 -7.46 -14.98 13.69
C SER A 114 -6.26 -14.51 12.87
N ALA A 115 -5.99 -13.20 12.86
CA ALA A 115 -4.81 -12.67 12.16
C ALA A 115 -3.49 -13.23 12.73
N LEU A 116 -3.39 -13.36 14.06
CA LEU A 116 -2.22 -13.94 14.71
C LEU A 116 -2.03 -15.43 14.35
N SER A 117 -3.11 -16.20 14.25
CA SER A 117 -3.05 -17.60 13.83
C SER A 117 -2.49 -17.74 12.41
N GLU A 118 -2.99 -16.93 11.47
CA GLU A 118 -2.50 -16.90 10.08
C GLU A 118 -1.05 -16.41 9.99
N LEU A 119 -0.66 -15.42 10.80
CA LEU A 119 0.73 -14.95 10.85
C LEU A 119 1.68 -16.02 11.45
N TYR A 120 1.21 -16.76 12.46
CA TYR A 120 2.01 -17.80 13.11
C TYR A 120 2.36 -18.94 12.13
N PHE A 121 1.50 -19.22 11.15
CA PHE A 121 1.81 -20.17 10.08
C PHE A 121 3.17 -19.86 9.42
N TYR A 122 3.43 -18.58 9.12
CA TYR A 122 4.69 -18.15 8.51
C TYR A 122 5.86 -18.22 9.49
N VAL A 123 5.64 -17.91 10.77
CA VAL A 123 6.64 -18.06 11.83
C VAL A 123 7.11 -19.52 11.92
N ASN A 124 6.18 -20.47 11.91
CA ASN A 124 6.51 -21.89 11.97
C ASN A 124 7.19 -22.37 10.68
N LYS A 125 6.70 -21.91 9.51
CA LYS A 125 7.26 -22.29 8.20
C LYS A 125 8.71 -21.85 8.00
N TYR A 126 9.09 -20.68 8.50
CA TYR A 126 10.42 -20.09 8.34
C TYR A 126 11.16 -19.95 9.68
N ARG A 127 10.89 -20.87 10.61
CA ARG A 127 11.37 -20.80 11.99
C ARG A 127 12.88 -20.61 12.08
N GLU A 128 13.65 -21.45 11.41
CA GLU A 128 15.11 -21.45 11.51
C GLU A 128 15.72 -20.16 10.94
N GLU A 129 15.20 -19.69 9.81
CA GLU A 129 15.64 -18.44 9.18
C GLU A 129 15.35 -17.23 10.06
N ILE A 130 14.16 -17.18 10.67
CA ILE A 130 13.76 -16.10 11.58
C ILE A 130 14.65 -16.11 12.84
N LEU A 131 14.81 -17.25 13.50
CA LEU A 131 15.63 -17.36 14.71
C LEU A 131 17.10 -17.01 14.44
N THR A 132 17.65 -17.49 13.31
CA THR A 132 19.01 -17.17 12.88
C THR A 132 19.17 -15.68 12.60
N ALA A 133 18.19 -15.03 11.97
CA ALA A 133 18.23 -13.59 11.74
C ALA A 133 18.21 -12.81 13.07
N MET A 134 17.40 -13.24 14.04
CA MET A 134 17.34 -12.66 15.38
C MET A 134 18.63 -12.84 16.17
N ASP A 135 19.35 -13.95 16.00
CA ASP A 135 20.68 -14.12 16.61
C ASP A 135 21.72 -13.18 16.03
N ARG A 136 21.65 -12.89 14.72
CA ARG A 136 22.63 -12.04 14.04
C ARG A 136 22.43 -10.57 14.38
N ASP A 137 21.19 -10.16 14.65
CA ASP A 137 20.87 -8.78 15.00
C ASP A 137 21.19 -8.42 16.48
N SER A 138 21.92 -7.32 16.67
CA SER A 138 22.40 -6.91 18.00
C SER A 138 21.27 -6.43 18.91
N TYR A 139 20.24 -5.79 18.35
CA TYR A 139 19.08 -5.33 19.09
C TYR A 139 18.24 -6.52 19.56
N CYS A 140 17.98 -7.49 18.69
CA CYS A 140 17.30 -8.74 19.03
C CYS A 140 17.98 -9.49 20.17
N ARG A 141 19.32 -9.60 20.14
CA ARG A 141 20.10 -10.22 21.24
C ARG A 141 19.96 -9.42 22.54
N LYS A 142 20.11 -8.10 22.49
CA LYS A 142 20.01 -7.21 23.68
C LYS A 142 18.65 -7.36 24.37
N HIS A 143 17.58 -7.49 23.59
CA HIS A 143 16.21 -7.59 24.10
C HIS A 143 15.70 -9.04 24.25
N LYS A 144 16.56 -10.04 24.06
CA LYS A 144 16.26 -11.48 24.15
C LYS A 144 15.04 -11.89 23.31
N LEU A 145 14.91 -11.31 22.12
CA LEU A 145 13.72 -11.51 21.28
C LEU A 145 13.63 -12.96 20.76
N ARG A 146 14.76 -13.59 20.46
CA ARG A 146 14.81 -15.00 20.05
C ARG A 146 14.17 -15.92 21.09
N GLN A 147 14.57 -15.77 22.34
CA GLN A 147 14.07 -16.59 23.45
C GLN A 147 12.57 -16.39 23.67
N LYS A 148 12.08 -15.15 23.51
CA LYS A 148 10.64 -14.86 23.57
C LYS A 148 9.86 -15.57 22.46
N LEU A 149 10.40 -15.58 21.23
CA LEU A 149 9.76 -16.27 20.12
C LEU A 149 9.76 -17.80 20.32
N GLU A 150 10.88 -18.37 20.78
CA GLU A 150 10.96 -19.80 21.11
C GLU A 150 9.96 -20.19 22.21
N GLN A 151 9.76 -19.33 23.22
CA GLN A 151 8.72 -19.53 24.24
C GLN A 151 7.31 -19.57 23.63
N VAL A 152 6.99 -18.63 22.74
CA VAL A 152 5.70 -18.61 22.03
C VAL A 152 5.51 -19.89 21.22
N ILE A 153 6.53 -20.32 20.47
CA ILE A 153 6.48 -21.54 19.67
C ILE A 153 6.19 -22.77 20.56
N ASN A 154 6.91 -22.90 21.67
CA ASN A 154 6.72 -24.02 22.58
C ASN A 154 5.33 -24.01 23.22
N MET A 155 4.78 -22.84 23.58
CA MET A 155 3.43 -22.73 24.14
C MET A 155 2.36 -23.17 23.13
N VAL A 156 2.49 -22.77 21.87
CA VAL A 156 1.53 -23.13 20.82
C VAL A 156 1.60 -24.63 20.52
N SER A 157 2.80 -25.21 20.42
CA SER A 157 2.98 -26.66 20.22
C SER A 157 2.53 -27.51 21.41
N SER A 158 2.50 -26.96 22.62
CA SER A 158 2.03 -27.69 23.81
C SER A 158 0.50 -27.71 23.94
N ASN A 159 -0.18 -26.78 23.25
CA ASN A 159 -1.63 -26.62 23.25
C ASN A 159 -2.29 -27.15 21.96
N SER A 160 -1.51 -27.76 21.07
CA SER A 160 -1.95 -28.39 19.81
C SER A 160 -1.98 -29.91 19.98
#